data_AF-A0A351G7E9-F1
#
_entry.id   AF-A0A351G7E9-F1
#
_cell.length_a   1.000
_cell.length_b   1.000
_cell.length_c   1.000
_cell.angle_alpha   90.00
_cell.angle_beta   90.00
_cell.angle_gamma   90.00
#
_symmetry.space_group_name_H-M   'P 1'
#
loop_
_entity.id
_entity.type
_entity.pdbx_description
1 polymer ?
#
loop_
_entity_poly.entity_id
_entity_poly.type
_entity_poly.pdbx_seq_one_letter_code
_entity_poly.pdbx_strand_id
1 'polypeptide(L)'
;MILPVVAIAVLFYAFYGASLWTILTVIVILNAFGSPTKTFRAAFLQIKDASYIEAAQAYGAPNRRIIFRYMIPRILPVLIPQLVTLIPGFIFLEATLGMFNVKSVLPTWGKVIYEALSHGAAWGSKFWVLEPIALLLLTGFAFSMMGFALDRILNPRLQEGD
;
A
#
# COMPACT_ATOMS: atom_id res chain seq x y z
N MET A 1 12.23 -7.03 2.37
CA MET A 1 12.54 -6.14 3.51
C MET A 1 13.31 -6.95 4.54
N ILE A 2 14.48 -6.50 5.00
CA ILE A 2 15.35 -7.24 5.94
C ILE A 2 15.01 -6.91 7.40
N LEU A 3 14.27 -5.81 7.63
CA LEU A 3 13.88 -5.35 8.97
C LEU A 3 12.49 -5.87 9.36
N PRO A 4 12.32 -6.41 10.58
CA PRO A 4 11.02 -6.88 11.08
C PRO A 4 10.11 -5.69 11.43
N VAL A 5 9.36 -5.19 10.44
CA VAL A 5 8.55 -3.97 10.54
C VAL A 5 7.59 -4.00 11.73
N VAL A 6 6.91 -5.12 11.97
CA VAL A 6 5.99 -5.29 13.11
C VAL A 6 6.75 -5.14 14.44
N ALA A 7 7.92 -5.76 14.58
CA ALA A 7 8.71 -5.66 15.80
C ALA A 7 9.16 -4.22 16.06
N ILE A 8 9.64 -3.52 15.03
CA ILE A 8 10.05 -2.11 15.14
C ILE A 8 8.85 -1.23 15.53
N ALA A 9 7.70 -1.44 14.91
CA ALA A 9 6.48 -0.69 15.20
C ALA A 9 6.00 -0.89 16.64
N VAL A 10 6.00 -2.14 17.14
CA VAL A 10 5.64 -2.47 18.52
C VAL A 10 6.64 -1.87 19.51
N LEU A 11 7.95 -1.94 19.23
CA LEU A 11 8.97 -1.29 20.07
C LEU A 11 8.78 0.22 20.09
N PHE A 12 8.54 0.85 18.94
CA PHE A 12 8.30 2.28 18.87
C PHE A 12 7.05 2.69 19.67
N TYR A 13 5.99 1.90 19.60
CA TYR A 13 4.82 2.08 20.48
C TYR A 13 5.18 1.91 21.96
N ALA A 14 5.93 0.87 22.33
CA ALA A 14 6.27 0.58 23.72
C ALA A 14 7.13 1.67 24.37
N PHE A 15 8.08 2.26 23.64
CA PHE A 15 8.96 3.32 24.16
C PHE A 15 8.35 4.72 24.09
N TYR A 16 7.64 5.06 23.01
CA TYR A 16 7.17 6.42 22.75
C TYR A 16 5.65 6.60 22.92
N GLY A 17 4.90 5.52 23.12
CA GLY A 17 3.44 5.57 23.24
C GLY A 17 2.73 6.06 21.98
N ALA A 18 3.37 5.93 20.81
CA ALA A 18 2.87 6.48 19.54
C ALA A 18 1.51 5.89 19.15
N SER A 19 0.65 6.70 18.52
CA SER A 19 -0.65 6.22 18.05
C SER A 19 -0.51 5.26 16.86
N LEU A 20 -1.45 4.32 16.71
CA LEU A 20 -1.54 3.41 15.57
C LEU A 20 -1.44 4.17 14.23
N TRP A 21 -2.17 5.28 14.09
CA TRP A 21 -2.18 6.08 12.87
C TRP A 21 -0.84 6.74 12.57
N THR A 22 -0.11 7.19 13.59
CA THR A 22 1.24 7.72 13.43
C THR A 22 2.17 6.65 12.87
N ILE A 23 2.13 5.44 13.45
CA ILE A 23 2.93 4.29 13.02
C ILE A 23 2.59 3.90 11.58
N LEU A 24 1.30 3.74 11.27
CA LEU A 24 0.83 3.40 9.92
C LEU A 24 1.27 4.45 8.90
N THR A 25 1.10 5.74 9.19
CA THR A 25 1.48 6.83 8.29
C THR A 25 2.97 6.80 7.97
N VAL A 26 3.81 6.64 8.99
CA VAL A 26 5.27 6.53 8.79
C VAL A 26 5.61 5.31 7.93
N ILE A 27 5.02 4.15 8.23
CA ILE A 27 5.27 2.92 7.47
C ILE A 27 4.81 3.04 6.02
N VAL A 28 3.65 3.65 5.76
CA VAL A 28 3.12 3.89 4.42
C VAL A 28 4.06 4.81 3.64
N ILE A 29 4.50 5.92 4.24
CA ILE A 29 5.45 6.85 3.61
C ILE A 29 6.77 6.12 3.28
N LEU A 30 7.35 5.41 4.25
CA LEU A 30 8.60 4.67 4.04
C LEU A 30 8.48 3.59 2.95
N ASN A 31 7.33 2.91 2.86
CA ASN A 31 7.09 1.92 1.81
C ASN A 31 6.85 2.56 0.44
N ALA A 32 6.07 3.65 0.38
CA ALA A 32 5.78 4.37 -0.84
C ALA A 32 7.06 4.92 -1.50
N PHE A 33 7.99 5.42 -0.70
CA PHE A 33 9.28 5.95 -1.17
C PHE A 33 10.43 4.93 -1.15
N GLY A 34 10.18 3.68 -0.75
CA GLY A 34 11.18 2.63 -0.63
C GLY A 34 11.41 1.85 -1.93
N SER A 35 11.04 0.57 -1.92
CA SER A 35 11.19 -0.35 -3.06
C SER A 35 10.54 0.15 -4.37
N PRO A 36 9.32 0.73 -4.35
CA PRO A 36 8.66 1.20 -5.56
C PRO A 36 9.44 2.30 -6.29
N THR A 37 10.16 3.17 -5.57
CA THR A 37 10.96 4.26 -6.15
C THR A 37 11.99 3.77 -7.18
N LYS A 38 12.59 2.59 -6.98
CA LYS A 38 13.53 2.03 -7.95
C LYS A 38 12.82 1.65 -9.25
N THR A 39 11.68 0.99 -9.14
CA THR A 39 10.83 0.63 -10.28
C THR A 39 10.33 1.89 -11.00
N PHE A 40 9.94 2.91 -10.25
CA PHE A 40 9.49 4.19 -10.79
C PHE A 40 10.61 4.89 -11.55
N ARG A 41 11.82 4.93 -10.99
CA ARG A 41 12.99 5.50 -11.67
C ARG A 41 13.32 4.74 -12.95
N ALA A 42 13.25 3.41 -12.94
CA ALA A 42 13.48 2.61 -14.13
C ALA A 42 12.45 2.89 -15.23
N ALA A 43 11.16 2.96 -14.90
CA ALA A 43 10.09 3.31 -15.83
C ALA A 43 10.23 4.75 -16.36
N PHE A 44 10.63 5.68 -15.49
CA PHE A 44 10.83 7.08 -15.85
C PHE A 44 11.99 7.25 -16.85
N LEU A 45 13.12 6.56 -16.63
CA LEU A 45 14.26 6.61 -17.55
C LEU A 45 13.88 6.09 -18.95
N GLN A 46 13.15 4.98 -19.02
CA GLN A 46 12.69 4.43 -20.30
C GLN A 46 11.78 5.39 -21.09
N ILE A 47 10.96 6.17 -20.39
CA ILE A 47 10.08 7.16 -21.03
C ILE A 47 10.85 8.42 -21.43
N LYS A 48 11.81 8.84 -20.59
CA LYS A 48 12.66 10.01 -20.85
C LYS A 48 13.48 9.85 -22.14
N ASP A 49 13.96 8.64 -22.42
CA ASP A 49 14.78 8.32 -23.60
C ASP A 49 13.92 7.92 -24.82
N ALA A 50 12.61 8.16 -24.79
CA ALA A 50 11.73 7.86 -25.91
C ALA A 50 11.78 8.93 -27.00
N SER A 51 11.78 8.51 -28.27
CA SER A 51 11.91 9.38 -29.45
C SER A 51 10.87 10.50 -29.53
N TYR A 52 9.65 10.28 -29.04
CA TYR A 52 8.61 11.32 -29.00
C TYR A 52 8.88 12.41 -27.96
N ILE A 53 9.61 12.10 -26.88
CA ILE A 53 10.05 13.10 -25.89
C ILE A 53 11.22 13.91 -26.48
N GLU A 54 12.18 13.26 -27.13
CA GLU A 54 13.28 13.95 -27.81
C GLU A 54 12.75 14.89 -28.90
N ALA A 55 11.78 14.45 -29.70
CA ALA A 55 11.10 15.30 -30.68
C ALA A 55 10.42 16.50 -30.01
N ALA A 56 9.65 16.28 -28.92
CA ALA A 56 9.01 17.38 -28.21
C ALA A 56 10.02 18.40 -27.64
N GLN A 57 11.18 17.95 -27.17
CA GLN A 57 12.28 18.84 -26.75
C GLN A 57 12.87 19.61 -27.92
N ALA A 58 13.09 18.96 -29.07
CA ALA A 58 13.58 19.62 -30.29
C ALA A 58 12.63 20.72 -30.80
N TYR A 59 11.32 20.55 -30.59
CA TYR A 59 10.30 21.58 -30.86
C TYR A 59 10.22 22.70 -29.79
N GLY A 60 11.11 22.70 -28.80
CA GLY A 60 11.17 23.74 -27.77
C GLY A 60 10.09 23.61 -26.68
N ALA A 61 9.50 22.42 -26.48
CA ALA A 61 8.53 22.23 -25.40
C ALA A 61 9.21 22.38 -24.02
N PRO A 62 8.65 23.17 -23.09
CA PRO A 62 9.22 23.33 -21.76
C PRO A 62 9.11 22.04 -20.94
N ASN A 63 10.10 21.77 -20.07
CA ASN A 63 10.16 20.56 -19.23
C ASN A 63 8.86 20.29 -18.46
N ARG A 64 8.20 21.32 -17.95
CA ARG A 64 6.91 21.18 -17.25
C ARG A 64 5.83 20.59 -18.17
N ARG A 65 5.74 21.02 -19.42
CA ARG A 65 4.79 20.45 -20.39
C ARG A 65 5.12 18.98 -20.67
N ILE A 66 6.40 18.66 -20.83
CA ILE A 66 6.86 17.28 -21.05
C ILE A 66 6.45 16.37 -19.89
N ILE A 67 6.77 16.78 -18.65
CA ILE A 67 6.48 16.00 -17.44
C ILE A 67 4.98 15.76 -17.28
N PHE A 68 4.16 16.83 -17.28
CA PHE A 68 2.74 16.70 -16.98
C PHE A 68 1.90 16.13 -18.13
N ARG A 69 2.29 16.37 -19.39
CA ARG A 69 1.49 15.93 -20.55
C ARG A 69 1.93 14.57 -21.11
N TYR A 70 3.21 14.22 -20.99
CA TYR A 70 3.75 13.00 -21.60
C TYR A 70 4.20 11.99 -20.55
N MET A 71 5.00 12.42 -19.56
CA MET A 71 5.62 11.47 -18.63
C MET A 71 4.63 10.95 -17.59
N ILE A 72 3.95 11.83 -16.86
CA ILE A 72 3.01 11.45 -15.78
C ILE A 72 1.90 10.52 -16.32
N PRO A 73 1.15 10.88 -17.39
CA PRO A 73 0.09 10.02 -17.90
C PRO A 73 0.57 8.65 -18.37
N ARG A 74 1.84 8.54 -18.80
CA ARG A 74 2.43 7.29 -19.28
C ARG A 74 2.90 6.38 -18.14
N ILE A 75 3.29 6.95 -17.00
CA ILE A 75 3.76 6.18 -15.83
C ILE A 75 2.58 5.75 -14.93
N LEU A 76 1.49 6.53 -14.87
CA LEU A 76 0.31 6.21 -14.06
C LEU A 76 -0.21 4.77 -14.23
N PRO A 77 -0.32 4.20 -15.46
CA PRO A 77 -0.72 2.81 -15.67
C PRO A 77 0.18 1.77 -14.98
N VAL A 78 1.45 2.10 -14.76
CA VAL A 78 2.41 1.24 -14.04
C VAL A 78 2.39 1.52 -12.54
N LEU A 79 2.20 2.78 -12.12
CA LEU A 79 2.20 3.16 -10.70
C LEU A 79 0.98 2.65 -9.95
N ILE A 80 -0.21 2.84 -10.53
CA ILE A 80 -1.48 2.60 -9.84
C ILE A 80 -1.59 1.14 -9.38
N PRO A 81 -1.37 0.11 -10.24
CA PRO A 81 -1.45 -1.28 -9.81
C PRO A 81 -0.45 -1.63 -8.71
N GLN A 82 0.77 -1.08 -8.80
CA GLN A 82 1.82 -1.31 -7.80
C GLN A 82 1.41 -0.76 -6.43
N LEU A 83 0.82 0.44 -6.39
CA LEU A 83 0.33 1.03 -5.14
C LEU A 83 -0.87 0.25 -4.57
N VAL A 84 -1.81 -0.16 -5.42
CA VAL A 84 -2.99 -0.94 -5.00
C VAL A 84 -2.58 -2.28 -4.38
N THR A 85 -1.56 -2.93 -4.94
CA THR A 85 -1.02 -4.21 -4.46
C THR A 85 -0.40 -4.11 -3.06
N LEU A 86 -0.04 -2.91 -2.58
CA LEU A 86 0.48 -2.71 -1.23
C LEU A 86 -0.64 -2.67 -0.16
N ILE A 87 -1.87 -2.32 -0.55
CA ILE A 87 -2.98 -2.11 0.39
C ILE A 87 -3.26 -3.33 1.29
N PRO A 88 -3.34 -4.57 0.76
CA PRO A 88 -3.56 -5.75 1.62
C PRO A 88 -2.49 -5.88 2.70
N GLY A 89 -1.23 -5.59 2.38
CA GLY A 89 -0.14 -5.62 3.35
C GLY A 89 -0.34 -4.63 4.51
N PHE A 90 -0.85 -3.44 4.23
CA PHE A 90 -1.17 -2.46 5.27
C PHE A 90 -2.38 -2.86 6.12
N ILE A 91 -3.39 -3.48 5.51
CA ILE A 91 -4.55 -4.03 6.22
C ILE A 91 -4.10 -5.09 7.24
N PHE A 92 -3.27 -6.05 6.82
CA PHE A 92 -2.74 -7.07 7.72
C PHE A 92 -1.83 -6.48 8.81
N LEU A 93 -1.05 -5.45 8.47
CA LEU A 93 -0.19 -4.78 9.43
C LEU A 93 -1.00 -4.03 10.49
N GLU A 94 -2.07 -3.34 10.12
CA GLU A 94 -3.01 -2.73 11.08
C GLU A 94 -3.58 -3.78 12.02
N ALA A 95 -4.13 -4.87 11.47
CA ALA A 95 -4.72 -5.94 12.27
C ALA A 95 -3.72 -6.53 13.27
N THR A 96 -2.48 -6.77 12.82
CA THR A 96 -1.39 -7.27 13.66
C THR A 96 -1.07 -6.30 14.80
N LEU A 97 -0.92 -4.99 14.50
CA LEU A 97 -0.64 -3.98 15.52
C LEU A 97 -1.80 -3.81 16.52
N GLY A 98 -3.04 -3.92 16.04
CA GLY A 98 -4.23 -3.92 16.90
C GLY A 98 -4.23 -5.08 17.90
N MET A 99 -3.77 -6.27 17.49
CA MET A 99 -3.62 -7.43 18.39
C MET A 99 -2.55 -7.22 19.48
N PHE A 100 -1.56 -6.35 19.25
CA PHE A 100 -0.58 -5.94 20.26
C PHE A 100 -1.09 -4.80 21.17
N ASN A 101 -2.38 -4.47 21.09
CA ASN A 101 -3.01 -3.41 21.88
C ASN A 101 -2.32 -2.04 21.71
N VAL A 102 -1.89 -1.73 20.48
CA VAL A 102 -1.39 -0.41 20.12
C VAL A 102 -2.53 0.60 20.23
N LYS A 103 -2.29 1.73 20.89
CA LYS A 103 -3.32 2.76 21.11
C LYS A 103 -3.89 3.29 19.80
N SER A 104 -5.20 3.20 19.65
CA SER A 104 -5.99 3.87 18.62
C SER A 104 -7.17 4.63 19.23
N VAL A 105 -7.40 5.85 18.74
CA VAL A 105 -8.54 6.70 19.11
C VAL A 105 -9.84 6.17 18.51
N LEU A 106 -9.78 5.64 17.29
CA LEU A 106 -10.92 5.06 16.58
C LEU A 106 -10.95 3.54 16.74
N PRO A 107 -12.14 2.91 16.79
CA PRO A 107 -12.25 1.46 16.76
C PRO A 107 -11.74 0.95 15.41
N THR A 108 -10.72 0.09 15.45
CA THR A 108 -10.17 -0.56 14.25
C THR A 108 -10.42 -2.06 14.31
N TRP A 109 -10.38 -2.73 13.16
CA TRP A 109 -10.65 -4.17 13.11
C TRP A 109 -9.65 -4.99 13.92
N GLY A 110 -8.37 -4.64 13.90
CA GLY A 110 -7.37 -5.26 14.77
C GLY A 110 -7.68 -5.12 16.26
N LYS A 111 -8.17 -3.95 16.68
CA LYS A 111 -8.56 -3.70 18.07
C LYS A 111 -9.83 -4.42 18.47
N VAL A 112 -10.83 -4.48 17.58
CA VAL A 112 -12.07 -5.25 17.81
C VAL A 112 -11.74 -6.74 17.98
N ILE A 113 -10.82 -7.27 17.18
CA ILE A 113 -10.32 -8.65 17.33
C ILE A 113 -9.59 -8.81 18.67
N TYR A 114 -8.71 -7.88 19.03
CA TYR A 114 -8.01 -7.91 20.32
C TYR A 114 -9.00 -7.92 21.49
N GLU A 115 -9.98 -7.02 21.51
CA GLU A 115 -10.99 -6.90 22.57
C GLU A 115 -11.82 -8.19 22.66
N ALA A 116 -12.25 -8.73 21.53
CA ALA A 116 -13.04 -9.96 21.49
C ALA A 116 -12.24 -11.21 21.93
N LEU A 117 -10.92 -11.25 21.72
CA LEU A 117 -10.04 -12.32 22.20
C LEU A 117 -9.66 -12.16 23.68
N SER A 118 -9.36 -10.93 24.12
CA SER A 118 -8.85 -10.63 25.46
C SER A 118 -9.94 -10.55 26.52
N HIS A 119 -11.11 -10.02 26.17
CA HIS A 119 -12.26 -9.87 27.06
C HIS A 119 -13.34 -10.93 26.76
N GLY A 120 -12.93 -12.02 26.10
CA GLY A 120 -13.80 -13.05 25.55
C GLY A 120 -15.00 -13.38 26.44
N ALA A 121 -16.17 -13.42 25.82
CA ALA A 121 -17.40 -13.97 26.39
C ALA A 121 -18.15 -13.17 27.47
N ALA A 122 -17.76 -11.95 27.85
CA ALA A 122 -18.62 -11.16 28.75
C ALA A 122 -20.03 -10.94 28.16
N TRP A 123 -20.14 -10.84 26.82
CA TRP A 123 -21.40 -10.62 26.07
C TRP A 123 -21.77 -11.78 25.11
N GLY A 124 -21.32 -13.01 25.39
CA GLY A 124 -22.06 -14.20 24.95
C GLY A 124 -21.87 -14.80 23.55
N SER A 125 -20.87 -14.45 22.73
CA SER A 125 -20.62 -15.23 21.51
C SER A 125 -19.15 -15.28 21.06
N LYS A 126 -18.61 -16.50 20.99
CA LYS A 126 -17.29 -16.84 20.41
C LYS A 126 -17.17 -16.45 18.93
N PHE A 127 -18.30 -16.21 18.25
CA PHE A 127 -18.36 -15.91 16.82
C PHE A 127 -18.16 -14.41 16.50
N TRP A 128 -18.15 -13.52 17.50
CA TRP A 128 -17.91 -12.08 17.28
C TRP A 128 -16.53 -11.76 16.70
N VAL A 129 -15.56 -12.65 16.89
CA VAL A 129 -14.21 -12.51 16.30
C VAL A 129 -14.24 -12.85 14.81
N LEU A 130 -15.16 -13.70 14.34
CA LEU A 130 -15.17 -14.17 12.95
C LEU A 130 -15.60 -13.09 11.96
N GLU A 131 -16.54 -12.23 12.35
CA GLU A 131 -17.03 -11.15 11.49
C GLU A 131 -15.91 -10.16 11.07
N PRO A 132 -15.15 -9.52 11.98
CA PRO A 132 -14.06 -8.63 11.60
C PRO A 132 -12.93 -9.35 10.85
N ILE A 133 -12.66 -10.62 11.18
CA ILE A 133 -11.69 -11.44 10.42
C ILE A 133 -12.17 -11.68 8.99
N ALA A 134 -13.44 -12.03 8.79
CA ALA A 134 -14.00 -12.26 7.46
C ALA A 134 -13.97 -10.97 6.62
N LEU A 135 -14.30 -9.81 7.22
CA LEU A 135 -14.21 -8.51 6.56
C LEU A 135 -12.77 -8.13 6.20
N LEU A 136 -11.81 -8.36 7.10
CA LEU A 136 -10.38 -8.17 6.83
C LEU A 136 -9.90 -9.02 5.65
N LEU A 137 -10.24 -10.31 5.64
CA LEU A 137 -9.86 -11.23 4.57
C LEU A 137 -10.52 -10.85 3.24
N LEU A 138 -11.81 -10.52 3.26
CA LEU A 138 -12.55 -10.14 2.06
C LEU A 138 -12.00 -8.85 1.46
N THR A 139 -11.72 -7.83 2.28
CA THR A 139 -11.14 -6.57 1.79
C THR A 139 -9.72 -6.75 1.28
N GLY A 140 -8.86 -7.47 2.03
CA GLY A 140 -7.51 -7.80 1.57
C GLY A 140 -7.52 -8.57 0.25
N PHE A 141 -8.41 -9.55 0.10
CA PHE A 141 -8.60 -10.30 -1.14
C PHE A 141 -9.11 -9.43 -2.28
N ALA A 142 -10.12 -8.59 -2.03
CA ALA A 142 -10.68 -7.69 -3.05
C ALA A 142 -9.62 -6.72 -3.59
N PHE A 143 -8.82 -6.11 -2.72
CA PHE A 143 -7.72 -5.22 -3.12
C PHE A 143 -6.59 -5.98 -3.83
N SER A 144 -6.29 -7.21 -3.41
CA SER A 144 -5.30 -8.04 -4.09
C SER A 144 -5.75 -8.37 -5.51
N MET A 145 -6.99 -8.86 -5.69
CA MET A 145 -7.58 -9.13 -7.01
C MET A 145 -7.66 -7.87 -7.86
N MET A 146 -8.03 -6.72 -7.27
CA MET A 146 -8.04 -5.43 -7.97
C MET A 146 -6.65 -5.03 -8.44
N GLY A 147 -5.62 -5.18 -7.61
CA GLY A 147 -4.22 -4.93 -8.01
C GLY A 147 -3.80 -5.77 -9.20
N PHE A 148 -4.10 -7.07 -9.18
CA PHE A 148 -3.81 -7.98 -10.29
C PHE A 148 -4.60 -7.63 -11.57
N ALA A 149 -5.89 -7.32 -11.45
CA ALA A 149 -6.71 -6.93 -12.59
C ALA A 149 -6.23 -5.61 -13.20
N LEU A 150 -5.91 -4.62 -12.37
CA LEU A 150 -5.34 -3.34 -12.82
C LEU A 150 -4.00 -3.54 -13.51
N ASP A 151 -3.10 -4.37 -12.95
CA ASP A 151 -1.81 -4.64 -13.58
C ASP A 151 -2.00 -5.30 -14.95
N ARG A 152 -2.92 -6.27 -15.07
CA ARG A 152 -3.22 -6.92 -16.36
C ARG A 152 -3.78 -5.95 -17.42
N ILE A 153 -4.66 -5.03 -17.01
CA ILE A 153 -5.32 -4.09 -17.94
C ILE A 153 -4.37 -2.96 -18.34
N LEU A 154 -3.58 -2.46 -17.38
CA LEU A 154 -2.79 -1.24 -17.52
C LEU A 154 -1.33 -1.48 -17.93
N ASN A 155 -0.82 -2.70 -17.77
CA ASN A 155 0.56 -3.05 -18.12
C ASN A 155 0.64 -3.70 -19.53
N PRO A 156 1.07 -2.95 -20.55
CA PRO A 156 1.11 -3.46 -21.92
C PRO A 156 2.14 -4.58 -22.13
N ARG A 157 3.13 -4.73 -21.23
CA ARG A 157 4.18 -5.75 -21.35
C ARG A 157 3.68 -7.18 -21.13
N LEU A 158 2.55 -7.33 -20.45
CA LEU A 158 1.93 -8.64 -20.22
C LEU A 158 1.06 -9.09 -21.41
N GLN A 159 0.82 -8.22 -22.40
CA GLN A 159 -0.02 -8.52 -23.56
C GLN A 159 0.78 -9.02 -24.78
N GLU A 160 2.11 -8.89 -24.79
CA GLU A 160 2.98 -9.36 -25.90
C GLU A 160 3.42 -10.83 -25.75
N GLY A 161 2.86 -11.57 -24.76
CA GLY A 161 3.25 -12.95 -24.43
C GLY A 161 2.29 -14.06 -24.86
N ASP A 162 1.19 -13.72 -25.56
CA ASP A 162 0.24 -14.66 -26.21
C ASP A 162 0.28 -14.45 -27.74
#